data_AF-A0A7R9P0T6-F1
#
_entry.id   AF-A0A7R9P0T6-F1
#
_cell.length_a   1.000
_cell.length_b   1.000
_cell.length_c   1.000
_cell.angle_alpha   90.00
_cell.angle_beta   90.00
_cell.angle_gamma   90.00
#
_symmetry.space_group_name_H-M   'P 1'
#
loop_
_entity.id
_entity.type
_entity.pdbx_description
1 polymer ?
#
loop_
_entity_poly.entity_id
_entity_poly.type
_entity_poly.pdbx_seq_one_letter_code
_entity_poly.pdbx_strand_id
1 'polypeptide(L)'
;MSVPVFTLSLGCRVLPGCVTVAKFDGSHCCLAAATIADKVVIHSPHHHNGLLGRVGFGSTQSTQELSTLNMSQSVTALCAGVLDPSTDKDMLVVGTATSLLAYNVDTNMELFYRELERSSSKDPARKIPLADNTVRKQVFDMAQDIQEQLTKIWKLSKLALQVDEATDL
;
A
#
# COMPACT_ATOMS: atom_id res chain seq x y z
N MET A 1 3.23 16.48 -30.66
CA MET A 1 2.62 16.75 -29.34
C MET A 1 1.76 15.56 -28.98
N SER A 2 1.95 14.92 -27.82
CA SER A 2 1.12 13.80 -27.38
C SER A 2 -0.18 14.31 -26.76
N VAL A 3 -1.32 13.77 -27.22
CA VAL A 3 -2.65 14.02 -26.62
C VAL A 3 -2.87 12.95 -25.55
N PRO A 4 -3.40 13.29 -24.35
CA PRO A 4 -3.70 12.29 -23.33
C PRO A 4 -4.73 11.29 -23.87
N VAL A 5 -4.43 9.99 -23.73
CA VAL A 5 -5.33 8.90 -24.16
C VAL A 5 -6.58 8.85 -23.26
N PHE A 6 -6.45 9.21 -21.99
CA PHE A 6 -7.56 9.32 -21.05
C PHE A 6 -7.29 10.42 -20.02
N THR A 7 -8.35 10.84 -19.33
CA THR A 7 -8.27 11.78 -18.20
C THR A 7 -9.23 11.31 -17.12
N LEU A 8 -8.76 11.29 -15.88
CA LEU A 8 -9.53 10.87 -14.71
C LEU A 8 -9.46 11.95 -13.64
N SER A 9 -10.60 12.23 -13.00
CA SER A 9 -10.68 13.10 -11.83
C SER A 9 -10.99 12.27 -10.59
N LEU A 10 -10.08 12.27 -9.62
CA LEU A 10 -10.21 11.52 -8.36
C LEU A 10 -11.05 12.25 -7.30
N GLY A 11 -11.40 13.51 -7.53
CA GLY A 11 -12.19 14.31 -6.58
C GLY A 11 -11.49 14.60 -5.23
N CYS A 12 -10.21 14.28 -5.08
CA CYS A 12 -9.44 14.47 -3.86
C CYS A 12 -8.07 15.09 -4.14
N ARG A 13 -7.46 15.69 -3.11
CA ARG A 13 -6.10 16.23 -3.18
C ARG A 13 -5.10 15.14 -2.79
N VAL A 14 -4.24 14.80 -3.75
CA VAL A 14 -3.24 13.75 -3.64
C VAL A 14 -1.95 14.27 -3.01
N LEU A 15 -1.29 13.46 -2.19
CA LEU A 15 0.01 13.78 -1.61
C LEU A 15 1.13 13.60 -2.65
N PRO A 16 2.02 14.59 -2.82
CA PRO A 16 3.18 14.45 -3.70
C PRO A 16 4.04 13.24 -3.33
N GLY A 17 4.44 12.46 -4.32
CA GLY A 17 5.31 11.29 -4.11
C GLY A 17 4.64 10.08 -3.44
N CYS A 18 3.37 10.17 -3.03
CA CYS A 18 2.62 9.08 -2.40
C CYS A 18 1.56 8.51 -3.36
N VAL A 19 2.01 8.10 -4.54
CA VAL A 19 1.17 7.53 -5.60
C VAL A 19 1.89 6.30 -6.16
N THR A 20 1.16 5.21 -6.35
CA THR A 20 1.68 3.96 -6.90
C THR A 20 0.65 3.30 -7.83
N VAL A 21 1.13 2.43 -8.71
CA VAL A 21 0.31 1.60 -9.59
C VAL A 21 0.67 0.15 -9.31
N ALA A 22 -0.33 -0.70 -9.14
CA ALA A 22 -0.15 -2.09 -8.74
C ALA A 22 -1.33 -2.97 -9.13
N LYS A 23 -1.11 -4.28 -9.22
CA LYS A 23 -2.12 -5.30 -9.48
C LYS A 23 -2.54 -5.98 -8.17
N PHE A 24 -3.49 -5.37 -7.47
CA PHE A 24 -3.92 -5.89 -6.18
C PHE A 24 -4.67 -7.23 -6.27
N ASP A 25 -5.43 -7.44 -7.34
CA ASP A 25 -6.11 -8.70 -7.66
C ASP A 25 -5.20 -9.71 -8.40
N GLY A 26 -4.01 -9.26 -8.80
CA GLY A 26 -3.02 -9.98 -9.62
C GLY A 26 -3.22 -9.87 -11.14
N SER A 27 -4.32 -9.31 -11.62
CA SER A 27 -4.65 -9.25 -13.06
C SER A 27 -4.78 -7.83 -13.59
N HIS A 28 -5.42 -6.93 -12.84
CA HIS A 28 -5.77 -5.58 -13.27
C HIS A 28 -4.94 -4.52 -12.56
N CYS A 29 -4.38 -3.60 -13.32
CA CYS A 29 -3.64 -2.48 -12.75
C CYS A 29 -4.61 -1.46 -12.13
N CYS A 30 -4.32 -1.10 -10.89
CA CYS A 30 -5.05 -0.13 -10.11
C CYS A 30 -4.12 1.02 -9.71
N LEU A 31 -4.67 2.22 -9.56
CA LEU A 31 -3.94 3.39 -9.06
C LEU A 31 -4.22 3.55 -7.58
N ALA A 32 -3.20 3.51 -6.73
CA ALA A 32 -3.33 3.83 -5.31
C ALA A 32 -2.63 5.15 -5.01
N ALA A 33 -3.28 6.00 -4.22
CA ALA A 33 -2.77 7.33 -3.93
C ALA A 33 -3.16 7.81 -2.54
N ALA A 34 -2.19 8.30 -1.77
CA ALA A 34 -2.47 8.90 -0.48
C ALA A 34 -3.00 10.33 -0.66
N THR A 35 -3.92 10.72 0.20
CA THR A 35 -4.57 12.03 0.18
C THR A 35 -4.20 12.84 1.40
N ILE A 36 -4.34 14.17 1.32
CA ILE A 36 -4.10 15.08 2.45
C ILE A 36 -5.08 14.88 3.62
N ALA A 37 -6.12 14.07 3.44
CA ALA A 37 -7.12 13.76 4.45
C ALA A 37 -6.82 12.44 5.18
N ASP A 38 -5.56 11.98 5.15
CA ASP A 38 -5.08 10.74 5.77
C ASP A 38 -5.85 9.50 5.29
N LYS A 39 -6.20 9.49 4.00
CA LYS A 39 -6.82 8.35 3.32
C LYS A 39 -5.97 7.92 2.15
N VAL A 40 -5.93 6.62 1.88
CA VAL A 40 -5.44 6.08 0.61
C VAL A 40 -6.64 5.78 -0.27
N VAL A 41 -6.71 6.43 -1.43
CA VAL A 41 -7.70 6.13 -2.46
C VAL A 41 -7.12 5.11 -3.43
N ILE A 42 -7.93 4.15 -3.83
CA ILE A 42 -7.57 3.10 -4.78
C ILE A 42 -8.59 3.16 -5.90
N HIS A 43 -8.13 3.52 -7.08
CA HIS A 43 -8.92 3.54 -8.30
C HIS A 43 -8.68 2.27 -9.09
N SER A 44 -9.75 1.53 -9.32
CA SER A 44 -9.73 0.24 -10.00
C SER A 44 -10.80 0.24 -11.09
N PRO A 45 -10.45 0.53 -12.36
CA PRO A 45 -11.42 0.58 -13.47
C PRO A 45 -12.18 -0.74 -13.66
N HIS A 46 -11.53 -1.85 -13.31
CA HIS A 46 -12.05 -3.20 -13.47
C HIS A 46 -12.80 -3.72 -12.23
N HIS A 47 -12.72 -3.00 -11.12
CA HIS A 47 -13.41 -3.37 -9.89
C HIS A 47 -14.78 -2.68 -9.85
N HIS A 48 -15.72 -3.21 -10.62
CA HIS A 48 -17.12 -2.81 -10.47
C HIS A 48 -17.64 -3.35 -9.14
N ASN A 49 -17.97 -2.45 -8.20
CA ASN A 49 -18.69 -2.79 -6.97
C ASN A 49 -20.15 -3.18 -7.33
N GLY A 50 -20.28 -4.33 -8.00
CA GLY A 50 -21.52 -4.88 -8.50
C GLY A 50 -22.23 -5.67 -7.40
N LEU A 51 -22.88 -4.97 -6.47
CA LEU A 51 -23.95 -5.54 -5.65
C LEU A 51 -24.91 -4.42 -5.20
N LEU A 52 -26.06 -4.39 -5.90
CA LEU A 52 -27.39 -4.03 -5.40
C LEU A 52 -27.52 -2.80 -4.47
N GLY A 53 -28.11 -1.74 -5.03
CA GLY A 53 -29.05 -0.91 -4.25
C GLY A 53 -28.46 0.24 -3.45
N ARG A 54 -27.91 1.24 -4.14
CA ARG A 54 -28.14 2.67 -3.84
C ARG A 54 -27.52 3.51 -4.95
N VAL A 55 -28.32 3.75 -5.98
CA VAL A 55 -28.13 4.93 -6.84
C VAL A 55 -28.40 6.13 -5.94
N GLY A 56 -27.35 6.60 -5.26
CA GLY A 56 -27.32 7.95 -4.74
C GLY A 56 -27.36 8.88 -5.94
N PHE A 57 -28.48 9.57 -6.12
CA PHE A 57 -28.66 10.65 -7.09
C PHE A 57 -27.52 11.66 -6.91
N GLY A 58 -26.46 11.58 -7.73
CA GLY A 58 -25.35 12.53 -7.71
C GLY A 58 -23.92 11.99 -7.78
N SER A 59 -23.64 10.68 -7.81
CA SER A 59 -22.26 10.20 -8.04
C SER A 59 -21.96 10.05 -9.53
N THR A 60 -20.94 10.75 -10.01
CA THR A 60 -20.37 10.55 -11.34
C THR A 60 -19.77 9.13 -11.43
N GLN A 61 -19.83 8.48 -12.59
CA GLN A 61 -19.31 7.10 -12.80
C GLN A 61 -17.86 6.94 -12.29
N SER A 62 -17.05 8.01 -12.36
CA SER A 62 -15.67 8.07 -11.86
C SER A 62 -15.51 7.75 -10.37
N THR A 63 -16.54 7.95 -9.55
CA THR A 63 -16.47 7.78 -8.09
C THR A 63 -16.91 6.38 -7.66
N GLN A 64 -17.60 5.62 -8.53
CA GLN A 64 -18.01 4.24 -8.22
C GLN A 64 -16.84 3.25 -8.26
N GLU A 65 -15.75 3.62 -8.92
CA GLU A 65 -14.53 2.82 -9.08
C GLU A 65 -13.43 3.19 -8.06
N LEU A 66 -13.79 3.98 -7.04
CA LEU A 66 -12.87 4.42 -5.99
C LEU A 66 -13.16 3.69 -4.68
N SER A 67 -12.20 2.91 -4.22
CA SER A 67 -12.16 2.39 -2.85
C SER A 67 -11.28 3.29 -1.98
N THR A 68 -11.60 3.40 -0.69
CA THR A 68 -10.85 4.26 0.24
C THR A 68 -10.45 3.48 1.48
N LEU A 69 -9.16 3.52 1.80
CA LEU A 69 -8.58 2.98 3.01
C LEU A 69 -8.29 4.14 3.97
N ASN A 70 -8.91 4.11 5.16
CA ASN A 70 -8.76 5.17 6.16
C ASN A 70 -7.54 4.88 7.05
N MET A 71 -6.62 5.84 7.12
CA MET A 71 -5.43 5.73 7.97
C MET A 71 -5.64 6.55 9.25
N SER A 72 -5.14 6.05 10.37
CA SER A 72 -5.19 6.73 11.66
C SER A 72 -4.11 7.81 11.81
N GLN A 73 -3.08 7.77 10.96
CA GLN A 73 -1.92 8.66 10.98
C GLN A 73 -1.61 9.15 9.56
N SER A 74 -0.97 10.31 9.47
CA SER A 74 -0.61 10.89 8.18
C SER A 74 0.39 10.04 7.42
N VAL A 75 0.04 9.75 6.17
CA VAL A 75 0.84 8.94 5.25
C VAL A 75 2.01 9.76 4.76
N THR A 76 3.22 9.22 4.89
CA THR A 76 4.48 9.84 4.45
C THR A 76 5.11 9.11 3.28
N ALA A 77 4.80 7.82 3.12
CA ALA A 77 5.27 7.00 2.01
C ALA A 77 4.19 6.00 1.59
N LEU A 78 4.11 5.74 0.29
CA LEU A 78 3.22 4.75 -0.30
C LEU A 78 3.98 3.98 -1.37
N CYS A 79 4.02 2.66 -1.26
CA CYS A 79 4.55 1.78 -2.30
C CYS A 79 3.69 0.53 -2.43
N ALA A 80 3.85 -0.19 -3.54
CA ALA A 80 3.18 -1.45 -3.76
C ALA A 80 4.10 -2.42 -4.50
N GLY A 81 3.90 -3.71 -4.27
CA GLY A 81 4.63 -4.77 -4.96
C GLY A 81 4.35 -6.15 -4.37
N VAL A 82 4.88 -7.18 -5.01
CA VAL A 82 4.74 -8.56 -4.56
C VAL A 82 5.55 -8.79 -3.28
N LEU A 83 4.84 -8.99 -2.17
CA LEU A 83 5.43 -9.33 -0.87
C LEU A 83 5.43 -10.85 -0.62
N ASP A 84 4.40 -11.55 -1.12
CA ASP A 84 4.33 -13.01 -1.10
C ASP A 84 4.64 -13.56 -2.50
N PRO A 85 5.83 -14.18 -2.70
CA PRO A 85 6.24 -14.70 -4.00
C PRO A 85 5.41 -15.90 -4.47
N SER A 86 4.54 -16.47 -3.62
CA SER A 86 3.61 -17.51 -4.02
C SER A 86 2.35 -16.97 -4.73
N THR A 87 2.15 -15.66 -4.69
CA THR A 87 1.02 -14.97 -5.33
C THR A 87 1.51 -13.95 -6.35
N ASP A 88 0.75 -13.75 -7.44
CA ASP A 88 1.01 -12.67 -8.41
C ASP A 88 0.33 -11.35 -7.99
N LYS A 89 -0.05 -11.24 -6.71
CA LYS A 89 -0.79 -10.10 -6.16
C LYS A 89 0.19 -9.10 -5.55
N ASP A 90 0.07 -7.85 -5.98
CA ASP A 90 0.76 -6.77 -5.32
C ASP A 90 0.08 -6.44 -3.99
N MET A 91 0.89 -6.14 -2.98
CA MET A 91 0.44 -5.70 -1.67
C MET A 91 0.78 -4.24 -1.49
N LEU A 92 -0.11 -3.51 -0.81
CA LEU A 92 0.08 -2.09 -0.53
C LEU A 92 0.89 -1.93 0.76
N VAL A 93 1.95 -1.14 0.71
CA VAL A 93 2.72 -0.77 1.90
C VAL A 93 2.57 0.73 2.14
N VAL A 94 2.11 1.06 3.34
CA VAL A 94 1.87 2.42 3.81
C VAL A 94 2.85 2.73 4.93
N GLY A 95 3.66 3.76 4.73
CA GLY A 95 4.54 4.31 5.75
C GLY A 95 3.93 5.57 6.36
N THR A 96 3.96 5.66 7.68
CA THR A 96 3.62 6.87 8.45
C THR A 96 4.88 7.36 9.17
N ALA A 97 4.74 8.42 9.99
CA ALA A 97 5.86 8.93 10.79
C ALA A 97 6.35 7.95 11.87
N THR A 98 5.51 6.98 12.27
CA THR A 98 5.75 6.10 13.42
C THR A 98 5.33 4.66 13.17
N SER A 99 4.84 4.31 11.99
CA SER A 99 4.41 2.96 11.69
C SER A 99 4.62 2.60 10.23
N LEU A 100 4.68 1.30 9.99
CA LEU A 100 4.69 0.71 8.68
C LEU A 100 3.60 -0.37 8.64
N LEU A 101 2.75 -0.29 7.62
CA LEU A 101 1.62 -1.18 7.39
C LEU A 101 1.78 -1.85 6.02
N ALA A 102 1.76 -3.18 5.97
CA ALA A 102 1.55 -3.94 4.74
C ALA A 102 0.13 -4.50 4.71
N TYR A 103 -0.58 -4.22 3.63
CA TYR A 103 -2.00 -4.42 3.52
C TYR A 103 -2.37 -5.08 2.20
N ASN A 104 -3.14 -6.15 2.27
CA ASN A 104 -3.73 -6.81 1.12
C ASN A 104 -5.05 -6.11 0.76
N VAL A 105 -5.04 -5.41 -0.37
CA VAL A 105 -6.21 -4.65 -0.85
C VAL A 105 -7.32 -5.59 -1.32
N ASP A 106 -6.98 -6.71 -1.96
CA ASP A 106 -7.94 -7.67 -2.51
C ASP A 106 -8.72 -8.40 -1.41
N THR A 107 -8.03 -8.85 -0.36
CA THR A 107 -8.66 -9.57 0.76
C THR A 107 -9.05 -8.68 1.94
N ASN A 108 -8.81 -7.37 1.85
CA ASN A 108 -9.04 -6.41 2.95
C ASN A 108 -8.41 -6.88 4.27
N MET A 109 -7.15 -7.31 4.20
CA MET A 109 -6.44 -7.93 5.33
C MET A 109 -5.12 -7.21 5.60
N GLU A 110 -4.90 -6.89 6.86
CA GLU A 110 -3.60 -6.46 7.35
C GLU A 110 -2.67 -7.68 7.44
N LEU A 111 -1.54 -7.61 6.75
CA LEU A 111 -0.56 -8.70 6.72
C LEU A 111 0.58 -8.46 7.69
N PHE A 112 0.95 -7.19 7.85
CA PHE A 112 2.02 -6.80 8.74
C PHE A 112 1.78 -5.38 9.22
N TYR A 113 1.93 -5.18 10.51
CA TYR A 113 1.97 -3.87 11.13
C TYR A 113 3.15 -3.81 12.08
N ARG A 114 3.94 -2.76 11.96
CA ARG A 114 5.04 -2.48 12.86
C ARG A 114 5.05 -1.01 13.23
N GLU A 115 4.98 -0.76 14.53
CA GLU A 115 5.29 0.53 15.09
C GLU A 115 6.81 0.72 15.12
N LEU A 116 7.27 1.86 14.62
CA LEU A 116 8.65 2.27 14.58
C LEU A 116 8.91 3.15 15.80
N GLU A 117 9.72 2.65 16.73
CA GLU A 117 10.21 3.48 17.82
C GLU A 117 11.11 4.58 17.24
N ARG A 118 10.80 5.84 17.56
CA ARG A 118 11.75 6.92 17.34
C ARG A 118 12.92 6.69 18.28
N SER A 119 13.98 6.06 17.78
CA SER A 119 15.25 6.05 18.49
C SER A 119 15.59 7.51 18.82
N SER A 120 15.69 7.83 20.10
CA SER A 120 15.99 9.17 20.62
C SER A 120 17.46 9.54 20.39
N SER A 121 18.00 9.22 19.21
CA SER A 121 19.33 9.64 18.82
C SER A 121 19.33 11.17 18.75
N LYS A 122 20.17 11.77 19.61
CA LYS A 122 20.41 13.20 19.75
C LYS A 122 21.14 13.77 18.52
N ASP A 123 20.63 13.51 17.32
CA ASP A 123 21.11 14.13 16.10
C ASP A 123 20.10 15.19 15.64
N PRO A 124 20.34 16.49 15.97
CA PRO A 124 19.48 17.59 15.54
C PRO A 124 19.70 17.91 14.05
N ALA A 125 19.76 16.92 13.16
CA ALA A 125 19.92 17.11 11.72
C ALA A 125 19.75 15.83 10.89
N ARG A 126 18.67 15.05 11.06
CA ARG A 126 18.04 14.46 9.87
C ARG A 126 16.89 15.36 9.47
N LYS A 127 17.24 16.57 9.03
CA LYS A 127 16.42 17.28 8.03
C LYS A 127 16.18 16.26 6.93
N ILE A 128 14.96 15.75 6.83
CA ILE A 128 14.54 14.94 5.70
C ILE A 128 14.72 15.87 4.50
N PRO A 129 15.74 15.69 3.64
CA PRO A 129 15.96 16.60 2.53
C PRO A 129 14.82 16.33 1.56
N LEU A 130 13.86 17.25 1.54
CA LEU A 130 12.83 17.36 0.51
C LEU A 130 13.50 17.83 -0.79
N ALA A 131 14.27 16.97 -1.44
CA ALA A 131 14.63 17.07 -2.86
C ALA A 131 15.42 15.83 -3.30
N ASP A 132 14.94 15.24 -4.39
CA ASP A 132 15.59 14.29 -5.29
C ASP A 132 16.18 12.99 -4.72
N ASN A 133 15.42 11.91 -4.96
CA ASN A 133 15.87 10.53 -5.16
C ASN A 133 16.55 9.79 -4.00
N THR A 134 16.89 10.45 -2.89
CA THR A 134 17.50 9.81 -1.72
C THR A 134 16.45 9.18 -0.80
N VAL A 135 15.28 9.82 -0.66
CA VAL A 135 14.13 9.24 0.07
C VAL A 135 13.63 7.98 -0.62
N ARG A 136 13.60 7.96 -1.97
CA ARG A 136 13.29 6.73 -2.72
C ARG A 136 14.29 5.63 -2.43
N LYS A 137 15.59 5.94 -2.37
CA LYS A 137 16.61 4.94 -2.05
C LYS A 137 16.51 4.44 -0.61
N GLN A 138 16.24 5.31 0.38
CA GLN A 138 16.04 4.88 1.76
C GLN A 138 14.74 4.14 2.00
N VAL A 139 13.65 4.54 1.33
CA VAL A 139 12.38 3.79 1.32
C VAL A 139 12.56 2.47 0.57
N PHE A 140 13.39 2.41 -0.47
CA PHE A 140 13.72 1.18 -1.19
C PHE A 140 14.61 0.26 -0.36
N ASP A 141 15.62 0.79 0.33
CA ASP A 141 16.50 0.03 1.25
C ASP A 141 15.69 -0.46 2.46
N MET A 142 14.78 0.37 3.01
CA MET A 142 13.82 -0.06 4.03
C MET A 142 12.86 -1.10 3.46
N ALA A 143 12.30 -0.88 2.26
CA ALA A 143 11.41 -1.85 1.63
C ALA A 143 12.11 -3.18 1.38
N GLN A 144 13.42 -3.17 1.08
CA GLN A 144 14.23 -4.36 0.90
C GLN A 144 14.50 -5.07 2.24
N ASP A 145 14.81 -4.34 3.31
CA ASP A 145 14.95 -4.89 4.66
C ASP A 145 13.60 -5.43 5.20
N ILE A 146 12.49 -4.72 4.95
CA ILE A 146 11.14 -5.16 5.26
C ILE A 146 10.80 -6.42 4.44
N GLN A 147 11.10 -6.43 3.14
CA GLN A 147 10.87 -7.59 2.29
C GLN A 147 11.70 -8.80 2.78
N GLU A 148 12.93 -8.59 3.21
CA GLU A 148 13.78 -9.64 3.78
C GLU A 148 13.23 -10.15 5.13
N GLN A 149 12.78 -9.24 6.01
CA GLN A 149 12.15 -9.58 7.28
C GLN A 149 10.82 -10.32 7.10
N LEU A 150 9.97 -9.86 6.19
CA LEU A 150 8.70 -10.52 5.85
C LEU A 150 8.95 -11.88 5.22
N THR A 151 9.92 -12.00 4.31
CA THR A 151 10.31 -13.29 3.71
C THR A 151 10.81 -14.26 4.79
N LYS A 152 11.54 -13.76 5.79
CA LYS A 152 12.03 -14.56 6.91
C LYS A 152 10.88 -15.03 7.81
N ILE A 153 9.93 -14.15 8.13
CA ILE A 153 8.73 -14.49 8.92
C ILE A 153 7.88 -15.53 8.17
N TRP A 154 7.68 -15.36 6.87
CA TRP A 154 6.95 -16.32 6.03
C TRP A 154 7.63 -17.69 5.97
N LYS A 155 8.97 -17.74 5.82
CA LYS A 155 9.73 -19.00 5.87
C LYS A 155 9.59 -19.69 7.22
N LEU A 156 9.63 -18.94 8.32
CA LEU A 156 9.45 -19.46 9.67
C LEU A 156 8.03 -19.98 9.90
N SER A 157 7.00 -19.29 9.39
CA SER A 157 5.61 -19.76 9.45
C SER A 157 5.40 -21.05 8.65
N LYS A 158 6.01 -21.17 7.48
CA LYS A 158 5.96 -22.39 6.65
C LYS A 158 6.68 -23.58 7.29
N LEU A 159 7.79 -23.31 8.00
CA LEU A 159 8.50 -24.31 8.82
C LEU A 159 7.68 -24.75 10.03
N ALA A 160 7.00 -23.82 10.71
CA ALA A 160 6.12 -24.16 11.84
C ALA A 160 4.94 -25.04 11.40
N LEU A 161 4.37 -24.79 10.22
CA LEU A 161 3.32 -25.62 9.63
C LEU A 161 3.78 -27.04 9.26
N GLN A 162 5.06 -27.24 8.91
CA GLN A 162 5.61 -28.57 8.62
C GLN A 162 5.95 -29.38 9.89
N VAL A 163 6.16 -28.72 11.03
CA VAL A 163 6.45 -29.42 12.29
C VAL A 163 5.17 -30.00 12.91
N ASP A 164 4.02 -29.33 12.77
CA ASP A 164 2.75 -29.88 13.26
C ASP A 164 2.30 -31.13 12.49
N GLU A 165 2.64 -31.23 11.20
CA GLU A 165 2.31 -32.42 10.38
C GLU A 165 3.22 -33.64 10.68
N ALA A 166 4.35 -33.42 11.35
CA ALA A 166 5.32 -34.46 11.69
C ALA A 166 5.21 -34.98 13.14
N THR A 167 4.28 -34.45 13.93
CA THR A 167 4.16 -34.77 15.38
C THR A 167 2.94 -35.64 15.71
N ASP A 168 2.23 -36.17 14.70
CA ASP A 168 1.09 -37.07 14.88
C ASP A 168 1.48 -38.51 14.44
N LEU A 169 2.36 -39.16 15.23
CA LEU A 169 2.65 -40.60 15.20
C LEU A 169 2.89 -41.13 16.62
#